data_AF-A7T213-F1
#
_entry.id   AF-A7T213-F1
#
_cell.length_a   1.000
_cell.length_b   1.000
_cell.length_c   1.000
_cell.angle_alpha   90.00
_cell.angle_beta   90.00
_cell.angle_gamma   90.00
#
_symmetry.space_group_name_H-M   'P 1'
#
loop_
_entity.id
_entity.type
_entity.pdbx_description
1 polymer ?
#
loop_
_entity_poly.entity_id
_entity_poly.type
_entity_poly.pdbx_seq_one_letter_code
_entity_poly.pdbx_strand_id
1 'polypeptide(L)'
;SLTYPITPLPPSVVFLCLDRSLTYPITPLPPSVVFLWPDWSLTYPITPLPLSVVFLCLDRSLTYPISPLPPSVVFLWPDWSFTYPITPLPPSVVFLCLDRSLTYPITPLPPSVVFLWPDRSLTYPITPLPPSVVFLWPDWSLTYPITPLPLSVVFLCLDRSLTYPITPLPPSVVFLWPDRSLTYPITPLPPSVVFLWPNWSLTYPITPLPPSVVFLCLDRSLTYPITPLPPSVVFLWPDWSLTYPITPLSSLCGFLMP
;
A
#
# COMPACT_ATOMS: atom_id res chain seq x y z
N SER A 1 26.23 -16.78 0.82
CA SER A 1 25.55 -18.07 1.02
C SER A 1 25.95 -18.63 2.37
N LEU A 2 24.98 -19.07 3.17
CA LEU A 2 25.27 -19.96 4.31
C LEU A 2 25.38 -21.37 3.75
N THR A 3 26.56 -21.96 3.81
CA THR A 3 26.85 -23.30 3.27
C THR A 3 26.77 -24.41 4.33
N TYR A 4 26.33 -24.07 5.54
CA TYR A 4 26.22 -25.00 6.67
C TYR A 4 24.96 -24.72 7.49
N PRO A 5 24.37 -25.74 8.14
CA PRO A 5 23.21 -25.57 9.00
C PRO A 5 23.55 -24.70 10.23
N ILE A 6 22.69 -23.76 10.58
CA ILE A 6 22.83 -22.87 11.77
C ILE A 6 22.28 -23.52 13.05
N THR A 7 21.99 -24.81 13.03
CA THR A 7 21.32 -25.48 14.14
C THR A 7 22.31 -25.94 15.23
N PRO A 8 21.96 -25.80 16.52
CA PRO A 8 20.75 -25.19 17.08
C PRO A 8 20.87 -23.67 17.32
N LEU A 9 19.79 -22.93 17.02
CA LEU A 9 19.65 -21.52 17.40
C LEU A 9 19.41 -21.40 18.92
N PRO A 10 19.88 -20.33 19.59
CA PRO A 10 19.59 -20.11 21.01
C PRO A 10 18.07 -20.03 21.27
N PRO A 11 17.57 -20.65 22.36
CA PRO A 11 16.14 -20.64 22.69
C PRO A 11 15.60 -19.27 23.09
N SER A 12 16.46 -18.25 23.24
CA SER A 12 16.13 -16.87 23.58
C SER A 12 16.03 -15.94 22.36
N VAL A 13 16.19 -16.45 21.13
CA VAL A 13 16.13 -15.62 19.92
C VAL A 13 14.71 -15.09 19.72
N VAL A 14 14.54 -13.78 19.78
CA VAL A 14 13.26 -13.08 19.54
C VAL A 14 13.18 -12.54 18.11
N PHE A 15 14.31 -12.07 17.58
CA PHE A 15 14.44 -11.52 16.23
C PHE A 15 15.32 -12.44 15.40
N LEU A 16 14.77 -12.98 14.32
CA LEU A 16 15.51 -13.78 13.37
C LEU A 16 15.47 -13.10 11.99
N CYS A 17 16.59 -12.49 11.62
CA CYS A 17 16.83 -11.96 10.29
C CYS A 17 17.83 -12.86 9.57
N LEU A 18 17.49 -13.27 8.34
CA LEU A 18 18.26 -14.19 7.52
C LEU A 18 18.60 -13.45 6.22
N ASP A 19 19.72 -12.73 6.23
CA ASP A 19 20.19 -11.80 5.18
C ASP A 19 20.73 -12.49 3.90
N ARG A 20 20.75 -13.82 3.88
CA ARG A 20 21.46 -14.61 2.85
C ARG A 20 20.60 -15.77 2.36
N SER A 21 20.88 -16.16 1.12
CA SER A 21 20.29 -17.35 0.52
C SER A 21 20.54 -18.57 1.39
N LEU A 22 19.44 -19.20 1.79
CA LEU A 22 19.45 -20.42 2.57
C LEU A 22 19.29 -21.61 1.65
N THR A 23 20.40 -22.33 1.48
CA THR A 23 20.44 -23.60 0.75
C THR A 23 20.28 -24.81 1.68
N TYR A 24 19.86 -24.59 2.93
CA TYR A 24 19.64 -25.63 3.94
C TYR A 24 18.41 -25.28 4.80
N PRO A 25 17.68 -26.30 5.31
CA PRO A 25 16.56 -26.06 6.21
C PRO A 25 17.03 -25.49 7.55
N ILE A 26 16.33 -24.47 8.06
CA ILE A 26 16.46 -24.00 9.44
C ILE A 26 15.30 -24.61 10.24
N THR A 27 15.51 -25.82 10.75
CA THR A 27 14.53 -26.49 11.60
C THR A 27 15.21 -27.14 12.81
N PRO A 28 14.60 -27.07 14.01
CA PRO A 28 13.44 -26.26 14.39
C PRO A 28 13.81 -24.79 14.68
N LEU A 29 12.88 -23.86 14.43
CA LEU A 29 12.99 -22.48 14.88
C LEU A 29 12.69 -22.38 16.39
N PRO A 30 13.38 -21.49 17.14
CA PRO A 30 13.07 -21.27 18.54
C PRO A 30 11.61 -20.81 18.76
N PRO A 31 10.91 -21.32 19.79
CA PRO A 31 9.53 -20.92 20.09
C PRO A 31 9.41 -19.48 20.62
N SER A 32 10.53 -18.79 20.83
CA SER A 32 10.60 -17.39 21.26
C SER A 32 10.60 -16.38 20.11
N VAL A 33 10.69 -16.83 18.85
CA VAL A 33 10.83 -15.93 17.70
C VAL A 33 9.51 -15.17 17.49
N VAL A 34 9.58 -13.85 17.57
CA VAL A 34 8.44 -12.94 17.34
C VAL A 34 8.55 -12.25 15.98
N PHE A 35 9.78 -11.98 15.52
CA PHE A 35 10.07 -11.34 14.26
C PHE A 35 10.87 -12.28 13.36
N LEU A 36 10.34 -12.59 12.18
CA LEU A 36 10.99 -13.43 11.19
C LEU A 36 11.11 -12.68 9.85
N TRP A 37 12.35 -12.50 9.40
CA TRP A 37 12.68 -11.87 8.12
C TRP A 37 13.71 -12.72 7.36
N PRO A 38 13.28 -13.58 6.44
CA PRO A 38 14.13 -14.13 5.37
C PRO A 38 14.27 -13.19 4.18
N ASP A 39 15.51 -12.80 3.86
CA ASP A 39 15.85 -11.70 2.92
C ASP A 39 16.17 -12.16 1.48
N TRP A 40 16.73 -13.37 1.27
CA TRP A 40 17.43 -13.62 0.00
C TRP A 40 17.18 -14.99 -0.64
N SER A 41 15.93 -15.34 -0.91
CA SER A 41 15.49 -16.62 -1.52
C SER A 41 15.58 -17.82 -0.58
N LEU A 42 14.43 -18.46 -0.38
CA LEU A 42 14.27 -19.69 0.39
C LEU A 42 14.08 -20.85 -0.58
N THR A 43 15.13 -21.64 -0.79
CA THR A 43 15.03 -22.89 -1.58
C THR A 43 14.60 -24.08 -0.74
N TYR A 44 14.27 -23.87 0.54
CA TYR A 44 13.74 -24.89 1.45
C TYR A 44 12.58 -24.33 2.26
N PRO A 45 11.57 -25.16 2.59
CA PRO A 45 10.46 -24.72 3.42
C PRO A 45 10.93 -24.39 4.84
N ILE A 46 10.50 -23.24 5.36
CA ILE A 46 10.57 -22.91 6.79
C ILE A 46 9.28 -23.41 7.44
N THR A 47 9.19 -24.72 7.68
CA THR A 47 8.03 -25.31 8.36
C THR A 47 8.46 -26.25 9.49
N PRO A 48 7.76 -26.25 10.64
CA PRO A 48 6.69 -25.31 11.03
C PRO A 48 7.24 -23.95 11.51
N LEU A 49 6.47 -22.88 11.28
CA LEU A 49 6.74 -21.57 11.87
C LEU A 49 6.34 -21.55 13.36
N PRO A 50 7.12 -20.88 14.24
CA PRO A 50 6.75 -20.74 15.65
C PRO A 50 5.41 -20.02 15.81
N LEU A 51 4.57 -20.50 16.75
CA LEU A 51 3.28 -19.89 17.09
C LEU A 51 3.40 -18.50 17.74
N SER A 52 4.62 -18.05 18.03
CA SER A 52 4.94 -16.74 18.60
C SER A 52 5.19 -15.66 17.55
N VAL A 53 5.30 -16.01 16.26
CA VAL A 53 5.64 -15.04 15.21
C VAL A 53 4.51 -14.06 15.02
N VAL A 54 4.80 -12.77 15.21
CA VAL A 54 3.86 -11.66 15.04
C VAL A 54 4.17 -10.89 13.76
N PHE A 55 5.45 -10.75 13.42
CA PHE A 55 5.94 -10.08 12.23
C PHE A 55 6.59 -11.08 11.28
N LEU A 56 6.03 -11.21 10.08
CA LEU A 56 6.53 -12.08 9.04
C LEU A 56 6.79 -11.28 7.77
N CYS A 57 8.06 -11.06 7.46
CA CYS A 57 8.53 -10.47 6.21
C CYS A 57 9.19 -11.56 5.37
N LEU A 58 8.82 -11.70 4.11
CA LEU A 58 9.29 -12.78 3.23
C LEU A 58 9.81 -12.17 1.95
N ASP A 59 11.13 -12.11 1.74
CA ASP A 59 11.72 -11.42 0.57
C ASP A 59 12.15 -12.36 -0.58
N ARG A 60 12.10 -11.77 -1.78
CA ARG A 60 12.76 -12.09 -3.07
C ARG A 60 12.38 -13.32 -3.85
N SER A 61 11.97 -14.41 -3.23
CA SER A 61 11.44 -15.59 -3.96
C SER A 61 11.13 -16.73 -3.01
N LEU A 62 9.85 -17.04 -2.91
CA LEU A 62 9.38 -18.28 -2.30
C LEU A 62 8.97 -19.26 -3.39
N THR A 63 9.80 -20.29 -3.57
CA THR A 63 9.51 -21.41 -4.46
C THR A 63 8.78 -22.55 -3.74
N TYR A 64 8.30 -22.32 -2.52
CA TYR A 64 7.57 -23.30 -1.71
C TYR A 64 6.37 -22.63 -1.02
N PRO A 65 5.27 -23.36 -0.81
CA PRO A 65 4.15 -22.87 -0.03
C PRO A 65 4.56 -22.68 1.43
N ILE A 66 4.19 -21.53 2.00
CA ILE A 66 4.24 -21.30 3.44
C ILE A 66 2.83 -21.56 3.99
N SER A 67 2.58 -22.79 4.39
CA SER A 67 1.33 -23.15 5.05
C SER A 67 1.56 -24.18 6.15
N PRO A 68 0.83 -24.08 7.28
CA PRO A 68 -0.02 -22.97 7.70
C PRO A 68 0.78 -21.78 8.28
N LEU A 69 0.27 -20.56 8.11
CA LEU A 69 0.79 -19.38 8.80
C LEU A 69 0.38 -19.41 10.29
N PRO A 70 1.22 -18.94 11.23
CA PRO A 70 0.87 -18.86 12.63
C PRO A 70 -0.36 -17.95 12.87
N PRO A 71 -1.28 -18.34 13.77
CA PRO A 71 -2.47 -17.54 14.09
C PRO A 71 -2.15 -16.23 14.85
N SER A 72 -0.88 -16.01 15.21
CA SER A 72 -0.37 -14.82 15.89
C SER A 72 0.12 -13.72 14.93
N VAL A 73 0.23 -14.00 13.62
CA VAL A 73 0.80 -13.05 12.66
C VAL A 73 -0.13 -11.84 12.53
N VAL A 74 0.40 -10.65 12.86
CA VAL A 74 -0.31 -9.37 12.75
C VAL A 74 0.20 -8.56 11.56
N PHE A 75 1.50 -8.65 11.28
CA PHE A 75 2.16 -7.99 10.16
C PHE A 75 2.66 -9.03 9.17
N LEU A 76 2.15 -8.96 7.95
CA LEU A 76 2.51 -9.87 6.86
C LEU A 76 2.98 -9.05 5.66
N TRP A 77 4.24 -9.26 5.29
CA TRP A 77 4.86 -8.66 4.12
C TRP A 77 5.50 -9.74 3.24
N PRO A 78 4.72 -10.36 2.34
CA PRO A 78 5.22 -11.06 1.18
C PRO A 78 5.82 -10.09 0.16
N ASP A 79 7.13 -10.16 -0.06
CA ASP A 79 7.85 -9.47 -1.12
C ASP A 79 8.27 -10.46 -2.24
N TRP A 80 8.14 -10.00 -3.48
CA TRP A 80 8.62 -10.58 -4.74
C TRP A 80 8.14 -11.98 -5.15
N SER A 81 7.42 -12.04 -6.28
CA SER A 81 7.10 -13.22 -7.11
C SER A 81 6.79 -14.51 -6.34
N PHE A 82 5.65 -14.54 -5.68
CA PHE A 82 5.09 -15.79 -5.19
C PHE A 82 4.58 -16.61 -6.36
N THR A 83 5.15 -17.81 -6.52
CA THR A 83 4.63 -18.83 -7.45
C THR A 83 3.60 -19.74 -6.79
N TYR A 84 3.23 -19.47 -5.53
CA TYR A 84 2.26 -20.26 -4.75
C TYR A 84 1.28 -19.35 -4.01
N PRO A 85 0.02 -19.77 -3.83
CA PRO A 85 -0.96 -19.00 -3.06
C PRO A 85 -0.61 -19.00 -1.56
N ILE A 86 -0.77 -17.85 -0.90
CA ILE A 86 -0.60 -17.65 0.56
C ILE A 86 -1.96 -17.77 1.27
N THR A 87 -2.72 -18.83 0.98
CA THR A 87 -4.06 -19.02 1.53
C THR A 87 -4.13 -20.25 2.45
N PRO A 88 -4.90 -20.18 3.56
CA PRO A 88 -5.60 -19.02 4.11
C PRO A 88 -4.69 -18.08 4.92
N LEU A 89 -5.01 -16.78 4.91
CA LEU A 89 -4.36 -15.78 5.78
C LEU A 89 -4.90 -15.89 7.22
N PRO A 90 -4.06 -15.71 8.25
CA PRO A 90 -4.50 -15.70 9.64
C PRO A 90 -5.54 -14.59 9.91
N PRO A 91 -6.57 -14.86 10.73
CA PRO A 91 -7.58 -13.85 11.09
C PRO A 91 -7.00 -12.70 11.93
N SER A 92 -5.76 -12.80 12.41
CA SER A 92 -5.04 -11.78 13.18
C SER A 92 -4.33 -10.73 12.32
N VAL A 93 -4.24 -10.90 11.00
CA VAL A 93 -3.48 -10.00 10.13
C VAL A 93 -4.15 -8.62 10.07
N VAL A 94 -3.44 -7.60 10.55
CA VAL A 94 -3.88 -6.19 10.52
C VAL A 94 -3.17 -5.40 9.42
N PHE A 95 -1.90 -5.71 9.18
CA PHE A 95 -1.07 -5.08 8.16
C PHE A 95 -0.72 -6.11 7.09
N LEU A 96 -1.16 -5.84 5.86
CA LEU A 96 -0.88 -6.66 4.70
C LEU A 96 -0.21 -5.82 3.61
N CYS A 97 1.07 -6.10 3.39
CA CYS A 97 1.83 -5.56 2.27
C CYS A 97 2.05 -6.67 1.24
N LEU A 98 1.64 -6.46 0.00
CA LEU A 98 1.73 -7.41 -1.09
C LEU A 98 2.64 -6.81 -2.16
N ASP A 99 3.93 -7.16 -2.15
CA ASP A 99 4.87 -6.66 -3.16
C ASP A 99 4.84 -7.52 -4.45
N ARG A 100 5.37 -6.94 -5.53
CA ARG A 100 5.58 -7.45 -6.90
C ARG A 100 5.07 -8.84 -7.26
N SER A 101 4.23 -8.84 -8.31
CA SER A 101 3.83 -9.97 -9.16
C SER A 101 3.19 -11.15 -8.43
N LEU A 102 2.08 -10.87 -7.74
CA LEU A 102 1.11 -11.90 -7.38
C LEU A 102 0.46 -12.48 -8.63
N THR A 103 0.89 -13.69 -9.00
CA THR A 103 0.29 -14.49 -10.07
C THR A 103 -0.89 -15.35 -9.58
N TYR A 104 -1.31 -15.17 -8.33
CA TYR A 104 -2.43 -15.88 -7.73
C TYR A 104 -3.36 -14.92 -6.98
N PRO A 105 -4.68 -15.20 -6.95
CA PRO A 105 -5.62 -14.41 -6.15
C PRO A 105 -5.37 -14.63 -4.65
N ILE A 106 -5.37 -13.54 -3.89
CA ILE A 106 -5.38 -13.55 -2.42
C ILE A 106 -6.81 -13.25 -1.98
N THR A 107 -7.67 -14.26 -2.02
CA THR A 107 -9.05 -14.14 -1.55
C THR A 107 -9.43 -15.36 -0.69
N PRO A 108 -10.22 -15.16 0.38
CA PRO A 108 -10.65 -13.88 0.97
C PRO A 108 -9.57 -13.23 1.87
N LEU A 109 -9.57 -11.90 1.95
CA LEU A 109 -8.76 -11.16 2.93
C LEU A 109 -9.39 -11.26 4.34
N PRO A 110 -8.59 -11.31 5.41
CA PRO A 110 -9.10 -11.30 6.78
C PRO A 110 -9.90 -10.02 7.09
N PRO A 111 -11.00 -10.12 7.85
CA PRO A 111 -11.82 -8.96 8.24
C PRO A 111 -11.12 -8.01 9.23
N SER A 112 -9.91 -8.34 9.67
CA SER A 112 -9.07 -7.57 10.57
C SER A 112 -8.06 -6.66 9.86
N VAL A 113 -7.90 -6.77 8.54
CA VAL A 113 -6.94 -5.97 7.78
C VAL A 113 -7.35 -4.51 7.83
N VAL A 114 -6.48 -3.66 8.38
CA VAL A 114 -6.67 -2.20 8.47
C VAL A 114 -5.77 -1.48 7.47
N PHE A 115 -4.58 -2.00 7.23
CA PHE A 115 -3.60 -1.46 6.30
C PHE A 115 -3.40 -2.45 5.15
N LEU A 116 -3.72 -2.00 3.94
CA LEU A 116 -3.57 -2.80 2.72
C LEU A 116 -2.72 -2.04 1.70
N TRP A 117 -1.56 -2.60 1.38
CA TRP A 117 -0.66 -2.09 0.36
C TRP A 117 -0.43 -3.15 -0.72
N PRO A 118 -1.13 -3.10 -1.86
CA PRO A 118 -0.79 -3.89 -3.03
C PRO A 118 0.17 -3.14 -3.99
N ASP A 119 1.33 -3.72 -4.33
CA ASP A 119 2.30 -3.19 -5.30
C ASP A 119 2.25 -3.88 -6.69
N ARG A 120 2.91 -3.24 -7.66
CA ARG A 120 3.39 -3.67 -8.98
C ARG A 120 2.77 -4.96 -9.49
N SER A 121 1.78 -4.74 -10.35
CA SER A 121 1.18 -5.73 -11.26
C SER A 121 0.40 -6.83 -10.54
N LEU A 122 -0.69 -6.43 -9.88
CA LEU A 122 -1.79 -7.35 -9.61
C LEU A 122 -2.38 -7.83 -10.94
N THR A 123 -2.14 -9.09 -11.31
CA THR A 123 -2.81 -9.71 -12.47
C THR A 123 -4.21 -10.23 -12.11
N TYR A 124 -4.65 -10.03 -10.87
CA TYR A 124 -5.96 -10.46 -10.37
C TYR A 124 -6.61 -9.36 -9.52
N PRO A 125 -7.95 -9.24 -9.55
CA PRO A 125 -8.67 -8.30 -8.68
C PRO A 125 -8.57 -8.73 -7.21
N ILE A 126 -8.33 -7.77 -6.32
CA ILE A 126 -8.48 -7.95 -4.86
C ILE A 126 -9.88 -7.48 -4.47
N THR A 127 -10.88 -8.31 -4.71
CA THR A 127 -12.27 -8.03 -4.32
C THR A 127 -12.92 -9.25 -3.67
N PRO A 128 -13.78 -9.05 -2.66
CA PRO A 128 -14.09 -7.79 -1.96
C PRO A 128 -12.98 -7.39 -0.97
N LEU A 129 -12.80 -6.08 -0.77
CA LEU A 129 -11.96 -5.54 0.30
C LEU A 129 -12.66 -5.63 1.66
N PRO A 130 -11.94 -5.92 2.76
CA PRO A 130 -12.51 -5.93 4.09
C PRO A 130 -13.08 -4.56 4.49
N PRO A 131 -14.23 -4.51 5.18
CA PRO A 131 -14.82 -3.25 5.67
C PRO A 131 -13.97 -2.56 6.75
N SER A 132 -12.91 -3.20 7.25
CA SER A 132 -11.97 -2.66 8.23
C SER A 132 -10.83 -1.85 7.63
N VAL A 133 -10.64 -1.86 6.30
CA VAL A 133 -9.50 -1.19 5.65
C VAL A 133 -9.62 0.33 5.79
N VAL A 134 -8.68 0.94 6.50
CA VAL A 134 -8.60 2.39 6.70
C VAL A 134 -7.54 3.02 5.80
N PHE A 135 -6.45 2.29 5.54
CA PHE A 135 -5.34 2.72 4.71
C PHE A 135 -5.23 1.83 3.48
N LEU A 136 -5.38 2.42 2.30
CA LEU A 136 -5.28 1.73 1.03
C LEU A 136 -4.25 2.42 0.13
N TRP A 137 -3.19 1.68 -0.22
CA TRP A 137 -2.11 2.16 -1.08
C TRP A 137 -1.83 1.19 -2.23
N PRO A 138 -2.60 1.22 -3.32
CA PRO A 138 -2.23 0.58 -4.58
C PRO A 138 -1.08 1.30 -5.31
N ASP A 139 -0.01 0.57 -5.67
CA ASP A 139 1.15 1.09 -6.39
C ASP A 139 1.24 0.60 -7.88
N TRP A 140 1.90 1.44 -8.69
CA TRP A 140 2.49 1.30 -10.02
C TRP A 140 1.56 1.10 -11.22
N SER A 141 0.62 0.16 -11.16
CA SER A 141 -0.29 -0.12 -12.28
C SER A 141 -1.42 -1.07 -11.87
N LEU A 142 -2.60 -0.53 -11.62
CA LEU A 142 -3.81 -1.34 -11.46
C LEU A 142 -4.40 -1.65 -12.84
N THR A 143 -4.23 -2.87 -13.30
CA THR A 143 -4.89 -3.40 -14.51
C THR A 143 -6.32 -3.86 -14.26
N TYR A 144 -6.79 -3.81 -13.00
CA TYR A 144 -8.16 -4.14 -12.61
C TYR A 144 -8.75 -3.05 -11.70
N PRO A 145 -10.06 -2.78 -11.80
CA PRO A 145 -10.72 -1.84 -10.90
C PRO A 145 -10.79 -2.38 -9.46
N ILE A 146 -10.42 -1.55 -8.49
CA ILE A 146 -10.65 -1.82 -7.05
C ILE A 146 -11.99 -1.18 -6.66
N THR A 147 -13.08 -1.80 -7.08
CA THR A 147 -14.43 -1.31 -6.77
C THR A 147 -15.31 -2.44 -6.25
N PRO A 148 -16.16 -2.21 -5.23
CA PRO A 148 -16.28 -0.98 -4.44
C PRO A 148 -15.17 -0.84 -3.38
N LEU A 149 -14.81 0.41 -3.08
CA LEU A 149 -13.92 0.74 -1.96
C LEU A 149 -14.68 0.65 -0.62
N PRO A 150 -14.07 0.17 0.47
CA PRO A 150 -14.68 0.17 1.79
C PRO A 150 -15.04 1.58 2.26
N LEU A 151 -16.19 1.73 2.92
CA LEU A 151 -16.64 3.00 3.49
C LEU A 151 -15.75 3.51 4.64
N SER A 152 -14.80 2.71 5.11
CA SER A 152 -13.87 3.02 6.20
C SER A 152 -12.54 3.60 5.72
N VAL A 153 -12.27 3.64 4.41
CA VAL A 153 -11.01 4.15 3.87
C VAL A 153 -10.88 5.65 4.15
N VAL A 154 -9.90 6.01 4.97
CA VAL A 154 -9.57 7.41 5.30
C VAL A 154 -8.37 7.90 4.48
N PHE A 155 -7.42 7.00 4.21
CA PHE A 155 -6.21 7.29 3.45
C PHE A 155 -6.21 6.49 2.15
N LEU A 156 -6.24 7.21 1.03
CA LEU A 156 -6.21 6.62 -0.30
C LEU A 156 -5.03 7.19 -1.10
N CYS A 157 -4.04 6.35 -1.38
CA CYS A 157 -2.93 6.65 -2.26
C CYS A 157 -3.05 5.84 -3.56
N LEU A 158 -2.95 6.49 -4.71
CA LEU A 158 -3.18 5.92 -6.03
C LEU A 158 -1.97 6.21 -6.92
N ASP A 159 -1.06 5.25 -7.11
CA ASP A 159 0.20 5.49 -7.84
C ASP A 159 0.12 5.27 -9.38
N ARG A 160 1.05 5.93 -10.08
CA ARG A 160 1.62 5.84 -11.45
C ARG A 160 0.73 5.64 -12.66
N SER A 161 -0.29 4.80 -12.63
CA SER A 161 -1.11 4.56 -13.80
C SER A 161 -2.43 3.88 -13.44
N LEU A 162 -3.43 4.70 -13.12
CA LEU A 162 -4.82 4.25 -13.13
C LEU A 162 -5.30 4.23 -14.58
N THR A 163 -5.54 3.03 -15.11
CA THR A 163 -6.21 2.83 -16.41
C THR A 163 -7.72 2.66 -16.26
N TYR A 164 -8.27 2.84 -15.06
CA TYR A 164 -9.70 2.71 -14.77
C TYR A 164 -10.16 3.86 -13.86
N PRO A 165 -11.42 4.32 -14.02
CA PRO A 165 -12.02 5.27 -13.08
C PRO A 165 -12.25 4.62 -11.72
N ILE A 166 -11.90 5.33 -10.64
CA ILE A 166 -12.22 4.96 -9.27
C ILE A 166 -13.38 5.85 -8.81
N THR A 167 -14.60 5.44 -9.14
CA THR A 167 -15.82 6.14 -8.71
C THR A 167 -16.88 5.14 -8.24
N PRO A 168 -17.65 5.48 -7.19
CA PRO A 168 -17.49 6.62 -6.28
C PRO A 168 -16.37 6.39 -5.25
N LEU A 169 -15.72 7.48 -4.82
CA LEU A 169 -14.82 7.46 -3.67
C LEU A 169 -15.63 7.38 -2.35
N PRO A 170 -15.13 6.68 -1.31
CA PRO A 170 -15.78 6.65 0.00
C PRO A 170 -15.93 8.05 0.60
N PRO A 171 -17.07 8.36 1.26
CA PRO A 171 -17.29 9.66 1.89
C PRO A 171 -16.39 9.91 3.11
N SER A 172 -15.60 8.93 3.54
CA SER A 172 -14.67 8.99 4.68
C SER A 172 -13.25 9.37 4.29
N VAL A 173 -12.91 9.45 3.00
CA VAL A 173 -11.55 9.76 2.53
C VAL A 173 -11.17 11.19 2.95
N VAL A 174 -10.16 11.30 3.81
CA VAL A 174 -9.60 12.59 4.27
C VAL A 174 -8.31 12.91 3.53
N PHE A 175 -7.51 11.89 3.22
CA PHE A 175 -6.24 12.01 2.52
C PHE A 175 -6.35 11.33 1.16
N LEU A 176 -6.18 12.12 0.09
CA LEU A 176 -6.20 11.64 -1.28
C LEU A 176 -4.90 12.03 -1.99
N TRP A 177 -4.13 11.00 -2.39
CA TRP A 177 -2.89 11.18 -3.14
C TRP A 177 -2.97 10.42 -4.47
N PRO A 178 -3.28 11.11 -5.59
CA PRO A 178 -3.10 10.56 -6.92
C PRO A 178 -1.71 10.88 -7.54
N ASP A 179 -0.94 9.87 -7.98
CA ASP A 179 0.37 10.03 -8.64
C ASP A 179 0.35 9.92 -10.17
N ARG A 180 1.36 10.57 -10.76
CA ARG A 180 2.02 10.45 -12.07
C ARG A 180 1.25 10.47 -13.38
N SER A 181 0.04 9.95 -13.45
CA SER A 181 -0.78 10.06 -14.66
C SER A 181 -2.20 9.53 -14.44
N LEU A 182 -3.10 10.42 -14.01
CA LEU A 182 -4.54 10.13 -14.06
C LEU A 182 -5.00 10.21 -15.51
N THR A 183 -5.31 9.07 -16.14
CA THR A 183 -5.94 9.05 -17.46
C THR A 183 -7.46 9.27 -17.39
N TYR A 184 -8.03 9.36 -16.18
CA TYR A 184 -9.45 9.59 -15.93
C TYR A 184 -9.64 10.67 -14.86
N PRO A 185 -10.71 11.49 -14.96
CA PRO A 185 -11.06 12.44 -13.91
C PRO A 185 -11.51 11.73 -12.63
N ILE A 186 -11.04 12.20 -11.47
CA ILE A 186 -11.53 11.80 -10.16
C ILE A 186 -12.61 12.80 -9.73
N THR A 187 -13.85 12.57 -10.20
CA THR A 187 -15.00 13.43 -9.87
C THR A 187 -16.25 12.58 -9.59
N PRO A 188 -17.06 12.94 -8.59
CA PRO A 188 -16.85 14.00 -7.59
C PRO A 188 -15.86 13.57 -6.48
N LEU A 189 -15.12 14.53 -5.94
CA LEU A 189 -14.32 14.32 -4.73
C LEU A 189 -15.22 14.28 -3.48
N PRO A 190 -14.93 13.43 -2.48
CA PRO A 190 -15.66 13.42 -1.23
C PRO A 190 -15.57 14.78 -0.50
N PRO A 191 -16.65 15.25 0.14
CA PRO A 191 -16.65 16.49 0.90
C PRO A 191 -15.76 16.44 2.16
N SER A 192 -15.21 15.29 2.51
CA SER A 192 -14.33 15.06 3.66
C SER A 192 -12.84 15.21 3.33
N VAL A 193 -12.45 15.36 2.07
CA VAL A 193 -11.04 15.48 1.68
C VAL A 193 -10.44 16.77 2.22
N VAL A 194 -9.46 16.64 3.12
CA VAL A 194 -8.72 17.76 3.71
C VAL A 194 -7.35 17.92 3.06
N PHE A 195 -6.73 16.80 2.70
CA PHE A 195 -5.40 16.74 2.08
C PHE A 195 -5.52 16.18 0.67
N LEU A 196 -5.12 16.99 -0.31
CA LEU A 196 -5.12 16.62 -1.71
C LEU A 196 -3.72 16.83 -2.30
N TRP A 197 -3.09 15.75 -2.75
CA TRP A 197 -1.74 15.77 -3.33
C TRP A 197 -1.69 15.10 -4.71
N PRO A 198 -2.15 15.78 -5.77
CA PRO A 198 -1.90 15.35 -7.14
C PRO A 198 -0.44 15.57 -7.56
N ASN A 199 0.21 14.52 -8.08
CA ASN A 199 1.61 14.59 -8.49
C ASN A 199 1.81 14.47 -10.03
N TRP A 200 2.89 15.11 -10.50
CA TRP A 200 3.57 15.05 -11.81
C TRP A 200 2.86 15.63 -13.04
N SER A 201 1.59 15.30 -13.27
CA SER A 201 0.86 15.79 -14.46
C SER A 201 -0.64 15.53 -14.35
N LEU A 202 -1.41 16.58 -14.05
CA LEU A 202 -2.86 16.56 -14.20
C LEU A 202 -3.21 16.86 -15.66
N THR A 203 -3.70 15.85 -16.37
CA THR A 203 -4.27 15.97 -17.73
C THR A 203 -5.77 16.25 -17.72
N TYR A 204 -6.41 16.29 -16.54
CA TYR A 204 -7.82 16.62 -16.35
C TYR A 204 -8.00 17.67 -15.25
N PRO A 205 -8.99 18.56 -15.38
CA PRO A 205 -9.32 19.50 -14.31
C PRO A 205 -9.88 18.77 -13.09
N ILE A 206 -9.36 19.09 -11.90
CA ILE A 206 -9.95 18.70 -10.61
C ILE A 206 -10.89 19.81 -10.16
N THR A 207 -12.07 19.91 -10.77
CA THR A 207 -13.09 20.89 -10.37
C THR A 207 -14.46 20.24 -10.25
N PRO A 208 -15.29 20.65 -9.26
CA PRO A 208 -14.98 21.54 -8.14
C PRO A 208 -14.16 20.85 -7.03
N LEU A 209 -13.29 21.59 -6.37
CA LEU A 209 -12.61 21.13 -5.15
C LEU A 209 -13.58 21.17 -3.95
N PRO A 210 -13.52 20.19 -3.04
CA PRO A 210 -14.31 20.22 -1.81
C PRO A 210 -14.00 21.46 -0.96
N PRO A 211 -15.02 22.10 -0.34
CA PRO A 211 -14.84 23.23 0.59
C PRO A 211 -14.03 22.92 1.85
N SER A 212 -13.66 21.65 2.06
CA SER A 212 -12.90 21.15 3.21
C SER A 212 -11.41 21.01 2.94
N VAL A 213 -10.95 21.18 1.69
CA VAL A 213 -9.52 21.07 1.35
C VAL A 213 -8.75 22.19 2.05
N VAL A 214 -7.81 21.82 2.91
CA VAL A 214 -6.92 22.75 3.64
C VAL A 214 -5.51 22.72 3.07
N PHE A 215 -5.06 21.53 2.66
CA PHE A 215 -3.74 21.28 2.09
C PHE A 215 -3.85 20.85 0.64
N LEU A 216 -3.27 21.65 -0.26
CA LEU A 216 -3.22 21.38 -1.68
C LEU A 216 -1.76 21.41 -2.17
N CYS A 217 -1.22 20.26 -2.53
CA CYS A 217 0.12 20.13 -3.11
C CYS A 217 0.00 19.79 -4.60
N LEU A 218 0.59 20.61 -5.46
CA LEU A 218 0.52 20.52 -6.92
C LEU A 218 1.94 20.38 -7.45
N ASP A 219 2.30 19.20 -7.96
CA ASP A 219 3.66 18.93 -8.47
C ASP A 219 3.73 19.01 -10.02
N ARG A 220 4.88 19.50 -10.52
CA ARG A 220 5.53 19.34 -11.85
C ARG A 220 4.81 19.63 -13.17
N SER A 221 3.49 19.68 -13.26
CA SER A 221 2.80 20.29 -14.41
C SER A 221 1.28 20.40 -14.22
N LEU A 222 0.78 21.64 -14.11
CA LEU A 222 -0.64 21.94 -14.24
C LEU A 222 -0.95 22.40 -15.65
N THR A 223 -1.64 21.55 -16.42
CA THR A 223 -2.11 21.93 -17.77
C THR A 223 -3.47 22.64 -17.75
N TYR A 224 -4.12 22.76 -16.59
CA TYR A 224 -5.43 23.41 -16.41
C TYR A 224 -5.41 24.40 -15.23
N PRO A 225 -6.17 25.50 -15.31
CA PRO A 225 -6.37 26.40 -14.18
C PRO A 225 -7.20 25.73 -13.09
N ILE A 226 -6.79 25.88 -11.83
CA ILE A 226 -7.59 25.51 -10.65
C ILE A 226 -8.33 26.76 -10.18
N THR A 227 -9.60 26.88 -10.58
CA THR A 227 -10.45 28.01 -10.22
C THR A 227 -11.90 27.57 -9.99
N PRO A 228 -12.59 28.03 -8.94
CA PRO A 228 -12.06 28.76 -7.78
C PRO A 228 -11.39 27.81 -6.76
N LEU A 229 -10.37 28.31 -6.05
CA LEU A 229 -9.86 27.63 -4.85
C LEU A 229 -10.89 27.71 -3.72
N PRO A 230 -11.07 26.63 -2.93
CA PRO A 230 -11.83 26.69 -1.70
C PRO A 230 -11.25 27.74 -0.74
N PRO A 231 -12.09 28.51 -0.02
CA PRO A 231 -11.62 29.48 0.97
C PRO A 231 -10.90 28.83 2.16
N SER A 232 -11.07 27.53 2.35
CA SER A 232 -10.43 26.71 3.38
C SER A 232 -8.95 26.41 3.13
N VAL A 233 -8.43 26.64 1.91
CA VAL A 233 -7.03 26.34 1.58
C VAL A 233 -6.13 27.29 2.36
N VAL A 234 -5.29 26.71 3.23
CA VAL A 234 -4.28 27.41 4.02
C VAL A 234 -2.87 27.12 3.49
N PHE A 235 -2.64 25.89 3.02
CA PHE A 235 -1.37 25.46 2.50
C PHE A 235 -1.49 25.12 1.02
N LEU A 236 -0.74 25.86 0.21
CA LEU A 236 -0.63 25.66 -1.22
C LEU A 236 0.86 25.48 -1.55
N TRP A 237 1.22 24.28 -2.03
CA TRP A 237 2.57 23.99 -2.51
C TRP A 237 2.53 23.78 -4.03
N PRO A 238 2.85 24.80 -4.83
CA PRO A 238 3.08 24.62 -6.26
C PRO A 238 4.57 24.36 -6.55
N ASP A 239 4.93 23.22 -7.14
CA ASP A 239 6.30 22.96 -7.62
C ASP A 239 6.55 23.56 -9.02
N TRP A 240 7.83 23.56 -9.43
CA TRP A 240 8.60 24.31 -10.45
C TRP A 240 8.00 24.71 -11.82
N SER A 241 6.73 24.42 -12.15
CA SER A 241 6.18 24.62 -13.50
C SER A 241 4.67 24.89 -13.53
N LEU A 242 4.24 25.95 -12.84
CA LEU A 242 2.91 26.52 -13.05
C LEU A 242 2.82 27.21 -14.43
N THR A 243 2.09 26.60 -15.36
CA THR A 243 1.76 27.22 -16.66
C THR A 243 0.55 28.17 -16.59
N TYR A 244 -0.25 28.12 -15.51
CA TYR A 244 -1.47 28.92 -15.35
C TYR A 244 -1.55 29.61 -13.98
N PRO A 245 -2.15 30.81 -13.89
CA PRO A 245 -2.33 31.51 -12.63
C PRO A 245 -3.37 30.82 -11.74
N ILE A 246 -3.06 30.71 -10.44
CA ILE A 246 -3.97 30.24 -9.41
C ILE A 246 -4.78 31.43 -8.88
N THR A 247 -6.12 31.37 -8.98
CA THR A 247 -7.01 32.46 -8.54
C THR A 247 -8.31 31.95 -7.90
N PRO A 248 -8.85 32.62 -6.87
CA PRO A 248 -8.23 33.65 -6.03
C PRO A 248 -7.27 33.04 -5.00
N LEU A 249 -6.12 33.67 -4.77
CA LEU A 249 -5.24 33.35 -3.64
C LEU A 249 -5.79 34.05 -2.39
N SER A 250 -6.22 33.29 -1.39
CA SER A 250 -6.60 33.87 -0.11
C SER A 250 -5.37 34.47 0.57
N SER A 251 -5.53 35.54 1.35
CA SER A 251 -4.46 36.20 2.11
C SER A 251 -3.83 35.32 3.21
N LEU A 252 -4.31 34.07 3.36
CA LEU A 252 -3.88 33.07 4.33
C LEU A 252 -3.04 31.93 3.71
N CYS A 253 -2.82 31.94 2.38
CA CYS A 253 -1.98 30.94 1.74
C CYS A 253 -0.51 31.12 2.17
N GLY A 254 -0.04 30.24 3.05
CA GLY A 254 1.39 30.11 3.33
C GLY A 254 2.08 29.46 2.13
N PHE A 255 2.87 30.25 1.40
CA PHE A 255 3.76 29.71 0.38
C PHE A 255 4.97 29.08 1.07
N LEU A 256 5.07 27.76 1.03
CA LEU A 256 6.32 27.06 1.24
C LEU A 256 6.95 26.86 -0.14
N MET A 257 7.78 27.82 -0.55
CA MET A 257 8.71 27.63 -1.66
C MET A 257 10.00 27.04 -1.07
N PRO A 258 10.57 25.97 -1.64
CA PRO A 258 11.96 25.60 -1.36
C PRO A 258 12.95 26.64 -1.90
#